data_AF-A0A0K0Y5E4-F1
#
_entry.id   AF-A0A0K0Y5E4-F1
#
_cell.length_a   1.000
_cell.length_b   1.000
_cell.length_c   1.000
_cell.angle_alpha   90.00
_cell.angle_beta   90.00
_cell.angle_gamma   90.00
#
_symmetry.space_group_name_H-M   'P 1'
#
loop_
_entity.id
_entity.type
_entity.pdbx_description
1 polymer ?
#
loop_
_entity_poly.entity_id
_entity_poly.type
_entity_poly.pdbx_seq_one_letter_code
_entity_poly.pdbx_strand_id
1 'polypeptide(L)' 'MSWTLALANWSELLAQLCTRFRHLDHRALIRFRGNRAKMNLYLAETHDLTITEAAQALDDWLAYSAERIALPDAA' A
#
# COMPACT_ATOMS: atom_id res chain seq x y z
N MET A 1 -4.89 6.38 7.53
CA MET A 1 -4.13 5.52 8.47
C MET A 1 -2.73 6.08 8.67
N SER A 2 -2.12 5.99 9.85
CA SER A 2 -0.70 6.36 10.00
C SER A 2 0.19 5.27 9.36
N TRP A 3 1.29 5.68 8.72
CA TRP A 3 2.25 4.75 8.10
C TRP A 3 2.76 3.70 9.10
N THR A 4 2.97 4.08 10.36
CA THR A 4 3.39 3.18 11.44
C THR A 4 2.37 2.06 11.70
N LEU A 5 1.08 2.37 11.67
CA LEU A 5 0.01 1.35 11.80
C LEU A 5 0.00 0.41 10.58
N ALA A 6 0.31 0.93 9.39
CA ALA A 6 0.42 0.12 8.18
C ALA A 6 1.58 -0.85 8.24
N LEU A 7 2.69 -0.47 8.85
CA LEU A 7 3.84 -1.35 9.04
C LEU A 7 3.56 -2.51 9.99
N ALA A 8 2.63 -2.35 10.93
CA ALA A 8 2.19 -3.41 11.84
C ALA A 8 1.36 -4.48 11.11
N ASN A 9 0.47 -4.07 10.20
CA ASN A 9 -0.40 -4.96 9.42
C ASN A 9 0.13 -5.21 8.00
N TRP A 10 1.43 -4.98 7.77
CA TRP A 10 2.01 -4.88 6.44
C TRP A 10 1.82 -6.14 5.59
N SER A 11 1.93 -7.33 6.17
CA SER A 11 1.80 -8.59 5.43
C SER A 11 0.40 -8.77 4.82
N GLU A 12 -0.66 -8.42 5.55
CA GLU A 12 -2.03 -8.52 5.07
C GLU A 12 -2.33 -7.45 4.03
N LEU A 13 -1.90 -6.21 4.33
CA LEU A 13 -1.98 -5.07 3.45
C LEU A 13 -1.29 -5.35 2.10
N LEU A 14 -0.12 -5.97 2.11
CA LEU A 14 0.67 -6.21 0.90
C LEU A 14 -0.03 -7.17 -0.08
N ALA A 15 -0.72 -8.21 0.41
CA ALA A 15 -1.53 -9.09 -0.43
C ALA A 15 -2.70 -8.33 -1.09
N GLN A 16 -3.35 -7.43 -0.35
CA GLN A 16 -4.41 -6.58 -0.88
C GLN A 16 -3.88 -5.55 -1.88
N LEU A 17 -2.68 -5.00 -1.64
CA LEU A 17 -2.03 -4.06 -2.54
C LEU A 17 -1.71 -4.72 -3.89
N CYS A 18 -1.12 -5.91 -3.89
CA CYS A 18 -0.88 -6.70 -5.11
C CYS A 18 -2.19 -7.04 -5.85
N THR A 19 -3.29 -7.22 -5.12
CA THR A 19 -4.62 -7.45 -5.73
C THR A 19 -5.16 -6.18 -6.41
N ARG A 20 -4.99 -5.01 -5.75
CA ARG A 20 -5.46 -3.71 -6.26
C ARG A 20 -4.64 -3.19 -7.43
N PHE A 21 -3.34 -3.44 -7.41
CA PHE A 21 -2.34 -2.94 -8.36
C PHE A 21 -1.70 -4.13 -9.08
N ARG A 22 -2.30 -4.53 -10.20
CA ARG A 22 -2.06 -5.82 -10.91
C ARG A 22 -0.62 -6.05 -11.45
N HIS A 23 0.32 -5.15 -11.22
CA HIS A 23 1.69 -5.27 -11.73
C HIS A 23 2.77 -5.17 -10.64
N LEU A 24 2.36 -5.04 -9.38
CA LEU A 24 3.31 -4.98 -8.28
C LEU A 24 3.86 -6.36 -7.93
N ASP A 25 5.17 -6.42 -7.79
CA ASP A 25 5.86 -7.61 -7.29
C ASP A 25 5.86 -7.64 -5.76
N HIS A 26 5.33 -8.74 -5.21
CA HIS A 26 5.22 -8.95 -3.77
C HIS A 26 6.60 -8.91 -3.05
N ARG A 27 7.66 -9.41 -3.68
CA ARG A 27 9.01 -9.42 -3.10
C ARG A 27 9.61 -8.02 -3.09
N ALA A 28 9.37 -7.22 -4.13
CA ALA A 28 9.78 -5.82 -4.17
C ALA A 28 9.12 -5.02 -3.02
N LEU A 29 7.81 -5.19 -2.83
CA LEU A 29 7.06 -4.52 -1.76
C LEU A 29 7.53 -4.92 -0.35
N ILE A 30 7.91 -6.18 -0.14
CA ILE A 30 8.51 -6.62 1.13
C ILE A 30 9.83 -5.87 1.38
N ARG A 31 10.66 -5.71 0.35
CA ARG A 31 11.95 -5.03 0.45
C ARG A 31 11.81 -3.53 0.71
N PHE A 32 10.72 -2.93 0.25
CA PHE A 32 10.42 -1.51 0.49
C PHE A 32 9.67 -1.26 1.79
N ARG A 33 9.40 -2.30 2.60
CA ARG A 33 8.78 -2.16 3.92
C ARG A 33 9.53 -1.12 4.76
N GLY A 34 8.79 -0.12 5.24
CA GLY A 34 9.33 0.98 6.05
C GLY A 34 9.87 2.16 5.24
N ASN A 35 10.05 2.03 3.93
CA ASN A 35 10.51 3.09 3.05
C ASN A 35 9.40 3.57 2.10
N ARG A 36 8.55 4.47 2.60
CA ARG A 36 7.42 5.03 1.86
C ARG A 36 7.83 5.67 0.53
N ALA A 37 8.95 6.40 0.51
CA ALA A 37 9.42 7.07 -0.70
C ALA A 37 9.78 6.08 -1.83
N LYS A 38 10.46 4.97 -1.50
CA LYS A 38 10.74 3.90 -2.48
C LYS A 38 9.46 3.25 -3.00
N MET A 39 8.44 3.14 -2.16
CA MET A 39 7.17 2.57 -2.56
C MET A 39 6.38 3.47 -3.51
N ASN A 40 6.37 4.78 -3.24
CA ASN A 40 5.77 5.75 -4.16
C ASN A 40 6.51 5.74 -5.51
N LEU A 41 7.84 5.69 -5.49
CA LEU A 41 8.63 5.60 -6.73
C LEU A 41 8.30 4.31 -7.50
N TYR A 42 8.24 3.18 -6.81
CA TYR A 42 7.93 1.90 -7.45
C TYR A 42 6.50 1.87 -8.03
N LEU A 43 5.52 2.41 -7.31
CA LEU A 43 4.15 2.58 -7.80
C LEU A 43 4.11 3.50 -9.02
N ALA A 44 4.86 4.61 -8.99
CA ALA A 44 4.97 5.54 -10.10
C ALA A 44 5.53 4.87 -11.36
N GLU A 45 6.68 4.19 -11.24
CA GLU A 45 7.32 3.50 -12.37
C GLU A 45 6.47 2.33 -12.90
N THR A 46 5.80 1.60 -12.02
CA THR A 46 5.03 0.40 -12.42
C THR A 46 3.71 0.74 -13.11
N HIS A 47 3.11 1.87 -12.76
CA HIS A 47 1.78 2.27 -13.25
C HIS A 47 1.78 3.51 -14.16
N ASP A 48 2.97 3.97 -14.57
CA ASP A 48 3.15 5.19 -15.38
C ASP A 48 2.49 6.42 -14.73
N LEU A 49 2.64 6.53 -13.40
CA LEU A 49 2.13 7.64 -12.61
C LEU A 49 3.25 8.61 -12.25
N THR A 50 2.88 9.86 -11.96
CA THR A 50 3.79 10.77 -11.26
C THR A 50 4.00 10.33 -9.81
N ILE A 51 5.11 10.76 -9.20
CA ILE A 51 5.36 10.48 -7.76
C ILE A 51 4.23 11.02 -6.87
N THR A 52 3.62 12.15 -7.24
CA THR A 52 2.49 12.75 -6.52
C THR A 52 1.27 11.85 -6.60
N GLU A 53 0.90 11.39 -7.81
CA GLU A 53 -0.24 10.48 -7.99
C GLU A 53 -0.02 9.14 -7.29
N ALA A 54 1.19 8.59 -7.35
CA ALA A 54 1.53 7.36 -6.63
C ALA A 54 1.44 7.54 -5.10
N ALA A 55 1.91 8.68 -4.59
CA ALA A 55 1.80 9.00 -3.17
C ALA A 55 0.33 9.11 -2.72
N GLN A 56 -0.50 9.73 -3.55
CA GLN A 56 -1.92 9.93 -3.28
C GLN A 56 -2.68 8.62 -3.37
N ALA A 57 -2.43 7.80 -4.39
CA ALA A 57 -2.99 6.46 -4.53
C ALA A 57 -2.63 5.55 -3.34
N LEU A 58 -1.40 5.66 -2.82
CA LEU A 58 -0.98 4.95 -1.62
C LEU A 58 -1.72 5.45 -0.37
N ASP A 59 -1.88 6.77 -0.19
CA ASP A 59 -2.63 7.36 0.93
C ASP A 59 -4.11 6.95 0.90
N ASP A 60 -4.76 7.06 -0.26
CA ASP A 60 -6.16 6.64 -0.48
C ASP A 60 -6.33 5.17 -0.13
N TRP A 61 -5.43 4.31 -0.61
CA TRP A 61 -5.49 2.89 -0.32
C TRP A 61 -5.25 2.57 1.16
N LEU A 62 -4.31 3.27 1.81
CA LEU A 62 -4.07 3.13 3.25
C LEU A 62 -5.27 3.60 4.07
N ALA A 63 -5.98 4.64 3.65
CA ALA A 63 -7.20 5.10 4.28
C ALA A 63 -8.31 4.04 4.15
N TYR A 64 -8.57 3.57 2.93
CA TYR A 64 -9.55 2.52 2.65
C TYR A 64 -9.27 1.23 3.43
N SER A 65 -8.00 0.83 3.50
CA SER A 65 -7.60 -0.38 4.23
C SER A 65 -7.74 -0.22 5.75
N ALA A 66 -7.53 0.99 6.28
CA ALA A 66 -7.78 1.28 7.70
C ALA A 66 -9.24 1.06 8.07
N GLU A 67 -10.16 1.55 7.22
CA GLU A 67 -11.60 1.40 7.43
C GLU A 67 -12.01 -0.07 7.45
N ARG A 68 -11.41 -0.88 6.56
CA ARG A 68 -11.62 -2.34 6.52
C ARG A 68 -11.07 -3.08 7.72
N ILE A 69 -9.94 -2.64 8.28
CA ILE A 69 -9.38 -3.25 9.50
C ILE A 69 -10.18 -2.83 10.74
N ALA A 70 -10.68 -1.59 10.76
CA ALA A 70 -11.46 -1.05 11.87
C ALA A 70 -12.89 -1.59 11.95
N LEU A 71 -13.43 -2.08 10.85
CA LEU A 71 -14.66 -2.88 10.79
C LEU A 71 -14.28 -4.37 10.75
N PRO A 72 -14.06 -5.03 11.91
CA PRO A 72 -14.11 -6.47 11.93
C PRO A 72 -15.51 -6.86 11.47
N ASP A 73 -15.58 -7.69 10.43
CA ASP A 73 -16.80 -8.26 9.90
C ASP A 73 -17.68 -8.71 11.08
N ALA A 74 -18.89 -8.16 11.15
CA ALA A 74 -19.90 -8.58 12.12
C ALA A 74 -20.32 -10.00 11.75
N ALA A 75 -19.57 -10.98 12.27
CA ALA A 75 -19.90 -12.41 12.22
C ALA A 75 -21.00 -12.76 13.22
#